data_AF-A0A926CTF7-F1
#
_entry.id   AF-A0A926CTF7-F1
#
_cell.length_a   1.000
_cell.length_b   1.000
_cell.length_c   1.000
_cell.angle_alpha   90.00
_cell.angle_beta   90.00
_cell.angle_gamma   90.00
#
_symmetry.space_group_name_H-M   'P 1'
#
loop_
_entity.id
_entity.type
_entity.pdbx_description
1 polymer ?
#
loop_
_entity_poly.entity_id
_entity_poly.type
_entity_poly.pdbx_seq_one_letter_code
_entity_poly.pdbx_strand_id
1 'polypeptide(L)'
;MLSFSVKLAQIQQQKQNRLGLWLAPRLEQLPLSIQRFDEPLLPYGKAVINASRDRVCAYIFDLASYLRLGAAGAIALERTIDFAGGDHITILHGGFALPDLAVVSDENAFGVDALTVVNEECVDACLMRLDRGVFRLGTPVPDLRENVGHYDYDERRFEVNTALQGETLSIHCLAEAILQDNRGDDFAEVIRSQLEQIQNGG
;
A
#
# COMPACT_ATOMS: atom_id res chain seq x y z
N MET A 1 18.08 -9.82 2.93
CA MET A 1 16.74 -9.47 2.41
C MET A 1 16.84 -9.22 0.92
N LEU A 2 15.79 -9.51 0.16
CA LEU A 2 15.69 -9.14 -1.25
C LEU A 2 15.49 -7.62 -1.35
N SER A 3 15.95 -6.97 -2.43
CA SER A 3 15.61 -5.56 -2.67
C SER A 3 14.11 -5.40 -2.95
N PHE A 4 13.57 -4.22 -2.68
CA PHE A 4 12.16 -3.91 -2.93
C PHE A 4 11.75 -4.21 -4.38
N SER A 5 12.54 -3.73 -5.34
CA SER A 5 12.30 -3.90 -6.78
C SER A 5 12.23 -5.39 -7.18
N VAL A 6 13.15 -6.21 -6.64
CA VAL A 6 13.17 -7.66 -6.88
C VAL A 6 11.96 -8.35 -6.25
N LYS A 7 11.59 -7.98 -5.02
CA LYS A 7 10.39 -8.52 -4.35
C LYS A 7 9.13 -8.20 -5.15
N LEU A 8 8.99 -6.96 -5.61
CA LEU A 8 7.85 -6.53 -6.43
C LEU A 8 7.79 -7.31 -7.75
N ALA A 9 8.92 -7.44 -8.46
CA ALA A 9 8.99 -8.21 -9.71
C ALA A 9 8.53 -9.67 -9.51
N GLN A 10 9.01 -10.33 -8.44
CA GLN A 10 8.63 -11.70 -8.13
C GLN A 10 7.14 -11.84 -7.84
N ILE A 11 6.56 -10.94 -7.04
CA ILE A 11 5.13 -10.96 -6.71
C ILE A 11 4.28 -10.71 -7.97
N GLN A 12 4.65 -9.73 -8.80
CA GLN A 12 3.91 -9.44 -10.04
C GLN A 12 4.01 -10.60 -11.03
N GLN A 13 5.17 -11.24 -11.15
CA GLN A 13 5.34 -12.43 -11.98
C GLN A 13 4.51 -13.60 -11.43
N GLN A 14 4.45 -13.80 -10.12
CA GLN A 14 3.66 -14.88 -9.52
C GLN A 14 2.16 -14.66 -9.70
N LYS A 15 1.67 -13.42 -9.47
CA LYS A 15 0.24 -13.10 -9.48
C LYS A 15 -0.28 -12.65 -10.85
N GLN A 16 0.61 -12.45 -11.83
CA GLN A 16 0.30 -12.00 -13.19
C GLN A 16 -0.58 -10.72 -13.22
N ASN A 17 -0.34 -9.81 -12.27
CA ASN A 17 -1.04 -8.52 -12.21
C ASN A 17 -0.15 -7.44 -11.60
N ARG A 18 -0.58 -6.19 -11.78
CA ARG A 18 0.07 -4.98 -11.25
C ARG A 18 -0.87 -4.14 -10.39
N LEU A 19 -1.95 -4.74 -9.90
CA LEU A 19 -2.97 -4.01 -9.15
C LEU A 19 -2.53 -3.84 -7.70
N GLY A 20 -2.65 -2.63 -7.18
CA GLY A 20 -2.51 -2.32 -5.76
C GLY A 20 -3.84 -1.83 -5.20
N LEU A 21 -4.08 -2.10 -3.93
CA LEU A 21 -5.26 -1.58 -3.24
C LEU A 21 -4.90 -0.57 -2.16
N TRP A 22 -5.52 0.60 -2.23
CA TRP A 22 -5.34 1.66 -1.25
C TRP A 22 -6.35 1.52 -0.10
N LEU A 23 -5.85 1.33 1.12
CA LEU A 23 -6.63 1.22 2.35
C LEU A 23 -6.54 2.53 3.13
N ALA A 24 -7.59 3.33 3.01
CA ALA A 24 -7.84 4.59 3.71
C ALA A 24 -9.23 4.54 4.40
N PRO A 25 -9.39 3.68 5.43
CA PRO A 25 -10.69 3.42 6.03
C PRO A 25 -11.29 4.67 6.66
N ARG A 26 -12.58 4.89 6.45
CA ARG A 26 -13.35 5.96 7.11
C ARG A 26 -14.45 5.32 7.94
N LEU A 27 -14.47 5.60 9.25
CA LEU A 27 -15.35 4.95 10.22
C LEU A 27 -16.83 5.05 9.81
N GLU A 28 -17.24 6.23 9.36
CA GLU A 28 -18.59 6.54 8.91
C GLU A 28 -18.99 5.84 7.59
N GLN A 29 -18.04 5.22 6.89
CA GLN A 29 -18.21 4.51 5.62
C GLN A 29 -17.98 3.00 5.73
N LEU A 30 -17.58 2.50 6.91
CA LEU A 30 -17.37 1.07 7.09
C LEU A 30 -18.69 0.28 6.91
N PRO A 31 -18.62 -1.00 6.48
CA PRO A 31 -19.79 -1.88 6.43
C PRO A 31 -20.46 -2.02 7.81
N LEU A 32 -21.79 -2.16 7.83
CA LEU A 32 -22.56 -2.23 9.09
C LEU A 32 -22.12 -3.39 9.99
N SER A 33 -21.82 -4.55 9.40
CA SER A 33 -21.29 -5.71 10.12
C SER A 33 -19.92 -5.50 10.76
N ILE A 34 -19.18 -4.47 10.33
CA ILE A 34 -17.87 -4.09 10.87
C ILE A 34 -18.01 -2.97 11.92
N GLN A 35 -18.96 -2.05 11.74
CA GLN A 35 -19.16 -0.93 12.68
C GLN A 35 -19.52 -1.38 14.11
N ARG A 36 -20.03 -2.60 14.28
CA ARG A 36 -20.35 -3.17 15.60
C ARG A 36 -19.15 -3.53 16.47
N PHE A 37 -17.94 -3.56 15.92
CA PHE A 37 -16.72 -3.83 16.69
C PHE A 37 -16.22 -2.55 17.35
N ASP A 38 -15.75 -2.65 18.60
CA ASP A 38 -15.15 -1.51 19.33
C ASP A 38 -13.90 -0.97 18.63
N GLU A 39 -13.11 -1.85 18.01
CA GLU A 39 -11.94 -1.51 17.18
C GLU A 39 -12.16 -2.01 15.74
N PRO A 40 -12.88 -1.24 14.90
CA PRO A 40 -13.38 -1.75 13.63
C PRO A 40 -12.34 -1.77 12.50
N LEU A 41 -11.23 -1.03 12.62
CA LEU A 41 -10.23 -0.89 11.55
C LEU A 41 -9.49 -2.20 11.23
N LEU A 42 -9.12 -2.99 12.24
CA LEU A 42 -8.42 -4.25 12.01
C LEU A 42 -9.32 -5.32 11.39
N PRO A 43 -10.55 -5.59 11.90
CA PRO A 43 -11.50 -6.47 11.22
C PRO A 43 -11.78 -6.02 9.78
N TYR A 44 -11.92 -4.71 9.56
CA TYR A 44 -12.09 -4.14 8.22
C TYR A 44 -10.92 -4.49 7.29
N GLY A 45 -9.69 -4.13 7.68
CA GLY A 45 -8.50 -4.37 6.87
C GLY A 45 -8.32 -5.86 6.54
N LYS A 46 -8.53 -6.75 7.52
CA LYS A 46 -8.49 -8.20 7.30
C LYS A 46 -9.52 -8.68 6.29
N ALA A 47 -10.75 -8.17 6.36
CA ALA A 47 -11.81 -8.56 5.43
C ALA A 47 -11.50 -8.10 3.99
N VAL A 48 -11.03 -6.85 3.84
CA VAL A 48 -10.58 -6.31 2.54
C VAL A 48 -9.43 -7.14 1.97
N ILE A 49 -8.41 -7.45 2.78
CA ILE A 49 -7.26 -8.26 2.37
C ILE A 49 -7.70 -9.66 1.95
N ASN A 50 -8.52 -10.34 2.75
CA ASN A 50 -9.01 -11.68 2.42
C ASN A 50 -9.79 -11.71 1.10
N ALA A 51 -10.57 -10.66 0.82
CA ALA A 51 -11.35 -10.56 -0.42
C ALA A 51 -10.49 -10.29 -1.67
N SER A 52 -9.30 -9.71 -1.51
CA SER A 52 -8.50 -9.15 -2.60
C SER A 52 -7.12 -9.78 -2.82
N ARG A 53 -6.59 -10.54 -1.85
CA ARG A 53 -5.18 -10.98 -1.83
C ARG A 53 -4.75 -11.84 -3.02
N ASP A 54 -5.68 -12.53 -3.66
CA ASP A 54 -5.44 -13.33 -4.87
C ASP A 54 -5.40 -12.48 -6.16
N ARG A 55 -5.76 -11.20 -6.10
CA ARG A 55 -5.91 -10.30 -7.27
C ARG A 55 -5.03 -9.05 -7.25
N VAL A 56 -4.39 -8.76 -6.13
CA VAL A 56 -3.51 -7.58 -5.99
C VAL A 56 -2.09 -8.00 -5.65
N CYS A 57 -1.12 -7.22 -6.13
CA CYS A 57 0.30 -7.36 -5.83
C CYS A 57 0.73 -6.49 -4.63
N ALA A 58 -0.05 -5.45 -4.28
CA ALA A 58 0.33 -4.50 -3.24
C ALA A 58 -0.86 -3.98 -2.43
N TYR A 59 -0.59 -3.62 -1.18
CA TYR A 59 -1.48 -2.86 -0.31
C TYR A 59 -0.81 -1.56 0.11
N ILE A 60 -1.53 -0.45 -0.04
CA ILE A 60 -1.09 0.88 0.31
C ILE A 60 -1.91 1.34 1.50
N PHE A 61 -1.26 1.56 2.64
CA PHE A 61 -1.90 1.92 3.88
C PHE A 61 -1.80 3.41 4.12
N ASP A 62 -2.94 4.09 4.20
CA ASP A 62 -2.99 5.52 4.51
C ASP A 62 -2.83 5.76 6.02
N LEU A 63 -1.65 6.25 6.43
CA LEU A 63 -1.32 6.43 7.84
C LEU A 63 -2.34 7.34 8.55
N ALA A 64 -2.76 8.43 7.90
CA ALA A 64 -3.66 9.42 8.49
C ALA A 64 -5.04 8.83 8.82
N SER A 65 -5.58 7.98 7.95
CA SER A 65 -6.86 7.31 8.12
C SER A 65 -6.88 6.42 9.37
N TYR A 66 -5.79 5.69 9.63
CA TYR A 66 -5.66 4.87 10.82
C TYR A 66 -5.42 5.73 12.08
N LEU A 67 -4.50 6.70 12.03
CA LEU A 67 -4.15 7.53 13.19
C LEU A 67 -5.27 8.44 13.69
N ARG A 68 -6.37 8.59 12.95
CA ARG A 68 -7.58 9.26 13.45
C ARG A 68 -8.13 8.64 14.74
N LEU A 69 -7.84 7.36 15.02
CA LEU A 69 -8.17 6.68 16.28
C LEU A 69 -7.02 6.69 17.31
N GLY A 70 -5.95 7.45 17.09
CA GLY A 70 -4.78 7.50 17.96
C GLY A 70 -4.11 6.13 18.08
N ALA A 71 -3.79 5.73 19.32
CA ALA A 71 -3.05 4.49 19.60
C ALA A 71 -3.77 3.22 19.10
N ALA A 72 -5.09 3.14 19.25
CA ALA A 72 -5.88 2.00 18.75
C ALA A 72 -5.78 1.90 17.21
N GLY A 73 -5.75 3.04 16.52
CA GLY A 73 -5.53 3.12 15.09
C GLY A 73 -4.14 2.65 14.65
N ALA A 74 -3.10 3.07 15.36
CA ALA A 74 -1.72 2.63 15.10
C ALA A 74 -1.56 1.11 15.29
N ILE A 75 -2.14 0.55 16.36
CA ILE A 75 -2.13 -0.90 16.62
C ILE A 75 -2.89 -1.65 15.52
N ALA A 76 -4.05 -1.13 15.09
CA ALA A 76 -4.80 -1.73 14.00
C ALA A 76 -4.01 -1.69 12.68
N LEU A 77 -3.30 -0.59 12.40
CA LEU A 77 -2.46 -0.44 11.21
C LEU A 77 -1.33 -1.47 11.18
N GLU A 78 -0.52 -1.53 12.24
CA GLU A 78 0.58 -2.51 12.40
C GLU A 78 0.08 -3.94 12.14
N ARG A 79 -0.99 -4.36 12.84
CA ARG A 79 -1.55 -5.70 12.70
C ARG A 79 -2.16 -5.98 11.33
N THR A 80 -2.60 -4.94 10.62
CA THR A 80 -3.16 -5.09 9.26
C THR A 80 -2.03 -5.20 8.23
N ILE A 81 -0.94 -4.45 8.40
CA ILE A 81 0.27 -4.57 7.59
C ILE A 81 0.86 -5.97 7.75
N ASP A 82 1.03 -6.45 8.98
CA ASP A 82 1.51 -7.80 9.26
C ASP A 82 0.64 -8.88 8.60
N PHE A 83 -0.69 -8.67 8.60
CA PHE A 83 -1.63 -9.60 7.99
C PHE A 83 -1.56 -9.60 6.46
N ALA A 84 -1.22 -8.45 5.84
CA ALA A 84 -1.01 -8.31 4.40
C ALA A 84 0.36 -8.81 3.94
N GLY A 85 1.37 -8.76 4.82
CA GLY A 85 2.76 -9.07 4.49
C GLY A 85 2.98 -10.52 4.03
N GLY A 86 4.19 -10.76 3.52
CA GLY A 86 4.59 -12.06 2.96
C GLY A 86 4.52 -12.07 1.43
N ASP A 87 3.35 -12.40 0.86
CA ASP A 87 3.15 -12.55 -0.59
C ASP A 87 2.68 -11.28 -1.31
N HIS A 88 2.72 -10.13 -0.62
CA HIS A 88 2.35 -8.82 -1.14
C HIS A 88 3.39 -7.77 -0.79
N ILE A 89 3.40 -6.70 -1.59
CA ILE A 89 4.09 -5.46 -1.27
C ILE A 89 3.23 -4.64 -0.31
N THR A 90 3.85 -4.11 0.73
CA THR A 90 3.22 -3.19 1.68
C THR A 90 3.85 -1.80 1.56
N ILE A 91 3.02 -0.79 1.36
CA ILE A 91 3.48 0.60 1.24
C ILE A 91 2.77 1.44 2.30
N LEU A 92 3.54 2.14 3.15
CA LEU A 92 2.96 3.11 4.07
C LEU A 92 2.90 4.48 3.41
N HIS A 93 1.70 4.97 3.17
CA HIS A 93 1.47 6.31 2.68
C HIS A 93 1.33 7.30 3.85
N GLY A 94 2.33 8.15 4.02
CA GLY A 94 2.35 9.19 5.05
C GLY A 94 2.83 10.56 4.56
N GLY A 95 3.45 10.63 3.38
CA GLY A 95 4.04 11.87 2.87
C GLY A 95 5.12 12.40 3.81
N PHE A 96 6.01 11.52 4.28
CA PHE A 96 7.02 11.86 5.26
C PHE A 96 7.98 12.94 4.73
N ALA A 97 8.22 13.95 5.57
CA ALA A 97 8.97 15.15 5.20
C ALA A 97 10.27 15.34 5.98
N LEU A 98 10.56 14.45 6.94
CA LEU A 98 11.76 14.49 7.77
C LEU A 98 12.54 13.17 7.61
N PRO A 99 13.86 13.22 7.34
CA PRO A 99 14.72 12.04 7.24
C PRO A 99 14.59 11.07 8.41
N ASP A 100 14.49 11.58 9.64
CA ASP A 100 14.40 10.79 10.87
C ASP A 100 13.15 9.90 10.93
N LEU A 101 12.13 10.17 10.10
CA LEU A 101 10.92 9.35 10.01
C LEU A 101 11.12 8.09 9.15
N ALA A 102 12.26 7.89 8.49
CA ALA A 102 12.54 6.66 7.74
C ALA A 102 12.42 5.39 8.62
N VAL A 103 12.72 5.51 9.92
CA VAL A 103 12.62 4.43 10.92
C VAL A 103 11.21 3.85 11.08
N VAL A 104 10.17 4.56 10.63
CA VAL A 104 8.78 4.02 10.67
C VAL A 104 8.61 2.77 9.79
N SER A 105 9.51 2.56 8.82
CA SER A 105 9.55 1.36 7.96
C SER A 105 10.35 0.19 8.56
N ASP A 106 11.00 0.38 9.70
CA ASP A 106 11.76 -0.70 10.34
C ASP A 106 10.82 -1.77 10.92
N GLU A 107 11.36 -2.98 11.07
CA GLU A 107 10.62 -4.14 11.58
C GLU A 107 10.11 -3.95 13.01
N ASN A 108 10.75 -3.07 13.79
CA ASN A 108 10.31 -2.73 15.15
C ASN A 108 9.24 -1.61 15.18
N ALA A 109 8.88 -1.07 14.02
CA ALA A 109 7.83 -0.08 13.82
C ALA A 109 6.69 -0.70 12.98
N PHE A 110 6.44 -0.20 11.76
CA PHE A 110 5.39 -0.77 10.90
C PHE A 110 5.89 -1.84 9.93
N GLY A 111 7.20 -2.05 9.78
CA GLY A 111 7.76 -3.16 9.00
C GLY A 111 7.36 -3.21 7.52
N VAL A 112 7.06 -2.07 6.89
CA VAL A 112 6.59 -2.01 5.49
C VAL A 112 7.72 -2.13 4.47
N ASP A 113 7.39 -2.55 3.26
CA ASP A 113 8.34 -2.66 2.15
C ASP A 113 8.74 -1.30 1.55
N ALA A 114 7.85 -0.31 1.60
CA ALA A 114 8.13 1.03 1.08
C ALA A 114 7.38 2.17 1.78
N LEU A 115 7.90 3.39 1.61
CA LEU A 115 7.32 4.63 2.14
C LEU A 115 7.02 5.64 1.04
N THR A 116 6.07 6.55 1.32
CA THR A 116 5.92 7.79 0.55
C THR A 116 6.56 8.99 1.25
N VAL A 117 7.31 9.79 0.49
CA VAL A 117 8.08 10.94 1.00
C VAL A 117 7.87 12.16 0.12
N VAL A 118 8.17 13.37 0.63
CA VAL A 118 7.95 14.62 -0.12
C VAL A 118 9.22 15.31 -0.60
N ASN A 119 10.41 14.87 -0.17
CA ASN A 119 11.67 15.50 -0.52
C ASN A 119 12.82 14.49 -0.67
N GLU A 120 13.92 14.97 -1.25
CA GLU A 120 15.11 14.17 -1.57
C GLU A 120 15.88 13.70 -0.33
N GLU A 121 15.95 14.53 0.71
CA GLU A 121 16.63 14.17 1.96
C GLU A 121 15.98 12.93 2.61
N CYS A 122 14.66 12.80 2.51
CA CYS A 122 13.94 11.62 2.97
C CYS A 122 14.20 10.39 2.09
N VAL A 123 14.39 10.57 0.77
CA VAL A 123 14.79 9.47 -0.12
C VAL A 123 16.12 8.91 0.33
N ASP A 124 17.12 9.76 0.51
CA ASP A 124 18.47 9.35 0.92
C ASP A 124 18.45 8.61 2.27
N ALA A 125 17.63 9.07 3.22
CA ALA A 125 17.45 8.41 4.50
C ALA A 125 16.81 7.02 4.38
N CYS A 126 15.77 6.87 3.55
CA CYS A 126 15.12 5.58 3.32
C CYS A 126 16.07 4.58 2.64
N LEU A 127 16.92 5.04 1.72
CA LEU A 127 17.87 4.20 0.99
C LEU A 127 19.04 3.67 1.84
N MET A 128 19.19 4.12 3.10
CA MET A 128 20.09 3.46 4.06
C MET A 128 19.70 1.99 4.29
N ARG A 129 18.43 1.64 4.03
CA ARG A 129 17.89 0.28 3.94
C ARG A 129 17.73 -0.13 2.48
N LEU A 130 18.70 -0.88 1.94
CA LEU A 130 18.69 -1.31 0.53
C LEU A 130 17.54 -2.25 0.16
N ASP A 131 16.84 -2.81 1.16
CA ASP A 131 15.66 -3.63 0.98
C ASP A 131 14.34 -2.84 0.98
N ARG A 132 14.39 -1.51 1.11
CA ARG A 132 13.21 -0.64 1.15
C ARG A 132 13.02 0.12 -0.16
N GLY A 133 11.75 0.27 -0.55
CA GLY A 133 11.31 1.17 -1.60
C GLY A 133 10.98 2.55 -1.05
N VAL A 134 11.15 3.57 -1.89
CA VAL A 134 10.75 4.93 -1.53
C VAL A 134 10.12 5.63 -2.74
N PHE A 135 8.94 6.19 -2.52
CA PHE A 135 8.17 6.87 -3.55
C PHE A 135 8.04 8.35 -3.23
N ARG A 136 8.58 9.20 -4.08
CA ARG A 136 8.39 10.65 -3.97
C ARG A 136 6.99 11.04 -4.41
N LEU A 137 6.38 11.92 -3.63
CA LEU A 137 5.11 12.56 -3.95
C LEU A 137 5.36 13.88 -4.68
N GLY A 138 4.51 14.20 -5.66
CA GLY A 138 4.58 15.44 -6.41
C GLY A 138 5.13 15.24 -7.83
N THR A 139 5.76 16.28 -8.38
CA THR A 139 6.23 16.25 -9.76
C THR A 139 7.31 15.18 -9.95
N PRO A 140 7.17 14.29 -10.95
CA PRO A 140 8.19 13.29 -11.25
C PRO A 140 9.54 13.96 -11.55
N VAL A 141 10.55 13.61 -10.78
CA VAL A 141 11.94 13.98 -11.03
C VAL A 141 12.66 12.72 -11.52
N PRO A 142 13.28 12.73 -12.71
CA PRO A 142 14.07 11.59 -13.18
C PRO A 142 15.13 11.21 -12.15
N ASP A 143 15.10 9.96 -11.74
CA ASP A 143 16.07 9.36 -10.83
C ASP A 143 16.25 7.91 -11.27
N LEU A 144 17.50 7.47 -11.40
CA LEU A 144 17.83 6.14 -11.91
C LEU A 144 18.29 5.20 -10.80
N ARG A 145 18.28 5.65 -9.54
CA ARG A 145 18.62 4.83 -8.40
C ARG A 145 17.59 3.72 -8.21
N GLU A 146 18.07 2.52 -7.90
CA GLU A 146 17.22 1.38 -7.61
C GLU A 146 16.32 1.67 -6.41
N ASN A 147 15.09 1.15 -6.42
CA ASN A 147 14.08 1.29 -5.35
C ASN A 147 13.56 2.72 -5.13
N VAL A 148 14.06 3.71 -5.89
CA VAL A 148 13.49 5.04 -5.93
C VAL A 148 12.41 5.12 -7.00
N GLY A 149 11.27 5.64 -6.58
CA GLY A 149 10.09 5.78 -7.41
C GLY A 149 9.37 7.10 -7.23
N HIS A 150 8.26 7.23 -7.94
CA HIS A 150 7.31 8.31 -7.76
C HIS A 150 5.89 7.76 -7.71
N TYR A 151 4.99 8.52 -7.09
CA TYR A 151 3.56 8.28 -7.17
C TYR A 151 2.92 9.35 -8.05
N ASP A 152 2.33 8.92 -9.15
CA ASP A 152 1.51 9.74 -10.03
C ASP A 152 0.06 9.78 -9.49
N TYR A 153 -0.40 10.97 -9.12
CA TYR A 153 -1.76 11.17 -8.59
C TYR A 153 -2.85 11.11 -9.66
N ASP A 154 -2.54 11.51 -10.90
CA ASP A 154 -3.49 11.56 -12.00
C ASP A 154 -3.75 10.14 -12.52
N GLU A 155 -2.68 9.37 -12.68
CA GLU A 155 -2.75 7.97 -13.13
C GLU A 155 -2.94 6.97 -11.97
N ARG A 156 -2.86 7.45 -10.72
CA ARG A 156 -2.90 6.64 -9.49
C ARG A 156 -1.92 5.48 -9.55
N ARG A 157 -0.68 5.78 -9.92
CA ARG A 157 0.33 4.77 -10.23
C ARG A 157 1.60 5.01 -9.45
N PHE A 158 2.08 3.99 -8.75
CA PHE A 158 3.45 3.98 -8.26
C PHE A 158 4.35 3.44 -9.34
N GLU A 159 5.45 4.11 -9.61
CA GLU A 159 6.49 3.65 -10.53
C GLU A 159 7.81 3.59 -9.80
N VAL A 160 8.55 2.51 -9.99
CA VAL A 160 9.87 2.31 -9.37
C VAL A 160 10.87 1.83 -10.41
N ASN A 161 12.07 2.38 -10.34
CA ASN A 161 13.16 1.93 -11.19
C ASN A 161 13.75 0.63 -10.68
N THR A 162 14.15 -0.22 -11.62
CA THR A 162 14.83 -1.47 -11.31
C THR A 162 16.21 -1.50 -11.96
N ALA A 163 17.17 -2.12 -11.27
CA ALA A 163 18.46 -2.44 -11.85
C ALA A 163 18.36 -3.61 -12.87
N LEU A 164 17.22 -4.29 -12.92
CA LEU A 164 16.94 -5.40 -13.83
C LEU A 164 16.50 -4.83 -15.20
N GLN A 165 17.39 -4.89 -16.18
CA GLN A 165 17.10 -4.62 -17.60
C GLN A 165 16.63 -3.20 -17.96
N GLY A 166 16.67 -2.24 -17.03
CA GLY A 166 16.19 -0.87 -17.29
C GLY A 166 14.67 -0.79 -17.43
N GLU A 167 13.94 -1.80 -16.93
CA GLU A 167 12.48 -1.79 -16.89
C GLU A 167 11.97 -1.06 -15.63
N THR A 168 10.94 -0.25 -15.82
CA THR A 168 10.17 0.37 -14.72
C THR A 168 9.06 -0.58 -14.30
N LEU A 169 8.99 -0.90 -13.01
CA LEU A 169 7.84 -1.61 -12.45
C LEU A 169 6.79 -0.60 -12.02
N SER A 170 5.51 -0.95 -12.23
CA SER A 170 4.40 -0.10 -11.83
C SER A 170 3.40 -0.84 -10.96
N ILE A 171 2.73 -0.11 -10.06
CA ILE A 171 1.58 -0.57 -9.29
C ILE A 171 0.44 0.40 -9.58
N HIS A 172 -0.65 -0.10 -10.17
CA HIS A 172 -1.85 0.67 -10.45
C HIS A 172 -2.79 0.60 -9.25
N CYS A 173 -3.02 1.73 -8.59
CA CYS A 173 -3.75 1.79 -7.34
C CYS A 173 -5.24 2.04 -7.54
N LEU A 174 -6.02 1.09 -7.07
CA LEU A 174 -7.46 1.24 -6.94
C LEU A 174 -7.75 1.94 -5.62
N ALA A 175 -8.48 3.05 -5.70
CA ALA A 175 -8.93 3.77 -4.52
C ALA A 175 -10.06 3.02 -3.82
N GLU A 176 -10.08 3.06 -2.49
CA GLU A 176 -11.14 2.47 -1.67
C GLU A 176 -12.54 3.01 -1.99
N ALA A 177 -12.64 4.23 -2.54
CA ALA A 177 -13.92 4.80 -2.98
C ALA A 177 -14.66 3.93 -4.01
N ILE A 178 -13.94 3.11 -4.79
CA ILE A 178 -14.55 2.15 -5.71
C ILE A 178 -15.22 1.00 -4.93
N LEU A 179 -14.71 0.69 -3.73
CA LEU A 179 -15.14 -0.39 -2.85
C LEU A 179 -16.18 0.03 -1.79
N GLN A 180 -16.35 1.33 -1.54
CA GLN A 180 -17.17 1.88 -0.43
C GLN A 180 -18.65 2.09 -0.77
N ASP A 181 -19.08 1.86 -2.01
CA ASP A 181 -20.49 1.96 -2.40
C ASP A 181 -21.35 0.81 -1.85
N ASN A 182 -20.73 -0.21 -1.23
CA ASN A 182 -21.45 -1.29 -0.57
C ASN A 182 -21.17 -1.35 0.94
N ARG A 183 -22.17 -0.94 1.74
CA ARG A 183 -22.17 -1.04 3.22
C ARG A 183 -22.86 -2.30 3.75
N GLY A 184 -23.32 -3.16 2.85
CA GLY A 184 -24.00 -4.42 3.16
C GLY A 184 -23.05 -5.49 3.71
N ASP A 185 -23.64 -6.59 4.16
CA ASP A 185 -22.89 -7.73 4.69
C ASP A 185 -22.12 -8.50 3.60
N ASP A 186 -22.42 -8.23 2.33
CA ASP A 186 -21.81 -8.79 1.13
C ASP A 186 -20.64 -7.95 0.58
N PHE A 187 -20.17 -6.93 1.31
CA PHE A 187 -19.13 -6.01 0.83
C PHE A 187 -17.85 -6.74 0.34
N ALA A 188 -17.45 -7.82 0.99
CA ALA A 188 -16.29 -8.62 0.60
C ALA A 188 -16.47 -9.29 -0.77
N GLU A 189 -17.68 -9.76 -1.08
CA GLU A 189 -18.00 -10.35 -2.37
C GLU A 189 -18.03 -9.28 -3.47
N VAL A 190 -18.52 -8.08 -3.15
CA VAL A 190 -18.50 -6.94 -4.06
C VAL A 190 -17.08 -6.48 -4.38
N ILE A 191 -16.20 -6.36 -3.38
CA ILE A 191 -14.77 -6.08 -3.59
C ILE A 191 -14.18 -7.08 -4.58
N ARG A 192 -14.43 -8.38 -4.36
CA ARG A 192 -13.92 -9.44 -5.23
C ARG A 192 -14.43 -9.30 -6.67
N SER A 193 -15.74 -9.13 -6.84
CA SER A 193 -16.40 -9.00 -8.15
C SER A 193 -15.91 -7.77 -8.93
N GLN A 194 -15.74 -6.62 -8.26
CA GLN A 194 -15.22 -5.41 -8.89
C GLN A 194 -13.76 -5.61 -9.36
N LEU A 195 -12.91 -6.25 -8.56
CA LEU A 195 -11.54 -6.57 -8.95
C LEU A 195 -11.50 -7.51 -10.16
N GLU A 196 -12.40 -8.49 -10.23
CA GLU A 196 -12.54 -9.37 -11.40
C GLU A 196 -12.92 -8.60 -12.66
N GLN A 197 -13.87 -7.66 -12.56
CA GLN A 197 -14.29 -6.84 -13.70
C GLN A 197 -13.14 -5.95 -14.21
N ILE A 198 -12.37 -5.36 -13.31
CA ILE A 198 -11.22 -4.52 -13.66
C ILE A 198 -10.13 -5.35 -14.34
N GLN A 199 -9.86 -6.57 -13.87
CA GLN A 199 -8.87 -7.46 -14.47
C GLN A 199 -9.29 -7.98 -15.85
N ASN A 200 -10.59 -8.20 -16.07
CA ASN A 200 -11.11 -8.73 -17.34
C ASN A 200 -11.43 -7.64 -18.38
N GLY A 201 -11.54 -6.38 -17.96
CA GLY A 201 -11.90 -5.25 -18.80
C GLY A 201 -10.75 -4.34 -19.24
N GLY A 202 -9.53 -4.58 -18.74
CA GLY A 202 -8.29 -3.90 -19.15
C GLY A 202 -7.48 -4.75 -20.13
#